data_AF-I2H102-F1
#
_entry.id   AF-I2H102-F1
#
_cell.length_a   1.000
_cell.length_b   1.000
_cell.length_c   1.000
_cell.angle_alpha   90.00
_cell.angle_beta   90.00
_cell.angle_gamma   90.00
#
_symmetry.space_group_name_H-M   'P 1'
#
loop_
_entity.id
_entity.type
_entity.pdbx_description
1 polymer ?
#
loop_
_entity_poly.entity_id
_entity_poly.type
_entity_poly.pdbx_seq_one_letter_code
_entity_poly.pdbx_strand_id
1 'polypeptide(L)'
;MSTNSFSRILSYTSAIVALSATGYALYFDHKRRSSPEFRRQIKLQNKKYKELLEEEQENAKQEKLENVGRILTSELVKDPLPTDPAQREMAFAANVELGEKLAIQPGKELEAACKFYKALTVYPNPADLLGIYQKTVSDEIYEYIVMMIAILPPSSLSPFLGGPASDAARINEIVE
;
A
#
# COMPACT_ATOMS: atom_id res chain seq x y z
N MET A 1 58.12 -18.35 -55.01
CA MET A 1 57.59 -19.58 -54.38
C MET A 1 57.68 -19.49 -52.85
N SER A 2 56.90 -18.61 -52.20
CA SER A 2 56.93 -18.44 -50.72
C SER A 2 55.59 -17.98 -50.09
N THR A 3 54.51 -17.88 -50.88
CA THR A 3 53.20 -17.38 -50.41
C THR A 3 52.47 -18.36 -49.50
N ASN A 4 52.61 -19.67 -49.74
CA ASN A 4 51.93 -20.71 -48.96
C ASN A 4 52.39 -20.78 -47.50
N SER A 5 53.67 -20.53 -47.23
CA SER A 5 54.21 -20.52 -45.87
C SER A 5 53.72 -19.30 -45.09
N PHE A 6 53.64 -18.13 -45.74
CA PHE A 6 53.14 -16.90 -45.14
C PHE A 6 51.64 -16.98 -44.79
N SER A 7 50.81 -17.50 -45.69
CA SER A 7 49.36 -17.70 -45.40
C SER A 7 49.12 -18.68 -44.25
N ARG A 8 49.94 -19.74 -44.14
CA ARG A 8 49.88 -20.69 -43.02
C ARG A 8 50.25 -20.01 -41.71
N ILE A 9 51.36 -19.27 -41.68
CA ILE A 9 51.79 -18.50 -40.50
C ILE A 9 50.69 -17.54 -40.06
N LEU A 10 50.09 -16.80 -41.00
CA LEU A 10 49.01 -15.86 -40.69
C LEU A 10 47.78 -16.56 -40.10
N SER A 11 47.36 -17.70 -40.66
CA SER A 11 46.22 -18.47 -40.16
C SER A 11 46.43 -19.06 -38.76
N TYR A 12 47.64 -19.56 -38.47
CA TYR A 12 47.98 -20.06 -37.14
C TYR A 12 48.02 -18.92 -36.13
N THR A 13 48.58 -17.77 -36.51
CA THR A 13 48.67 -16.61 -35.62
C THR A 13 47.27 -16.07 -35.29
N SER A 14 46.38 -15.94 -36.28
CA SER A 14 45.00 -15.51 -36.03
C SER A 14 44.22 -16.48 -35.15
N ALA A 15 44.42 -17.79 -35.35
CA ALA A 15 43.77 -18.81 -34.53
C ALA A 15 44.24 -18.74 -33.06
N ILE A 16 45.54 -18.55 -32.83
CA ILE A 16 46.12 -18.40 -31.49
C ILE A 16 45.60 -17.13 -30.81
N VAL A 17 45.54 -16.01 -31.53
CA VAL A 17 45.02 -14.74 -31.00
C VAL A 17 43.53 -14.87 -30.65
N ALA A 18 42.73 -15.52 -31.50
CA ALA A 18 41.31 -15.74 -31.23
C ALA A 18 41.10 -16.64 -30.00
N LEU A 19 41.88 -17.72 -29.87
CA LEU A 19 41.84 -18.62 -28.71
C LEU A 19 42.26 -17.93 -27.41
N SER A 20 43.33 -17.13 -27.45
CA SER A 20 43.82 -16.43 -26.26
C SER A 20 42.83 -15.35 -25.80
N ALA A 21 42.26 -14.60 -26.73
CA ALA A 21 41.22 -13.61 -26.44
C ALA A 21 39.96 -14.28 -25.83
N THR A 22 39.52 -15.39 -26.42
CA THR A 22 38.35 -16.14 -25.92
C THR A 22 38.62 -16.73 -24.54
N GLY A 23 39.78 -17.34 -24.33
CA GLY A 23 40.19 -17.87 -23.03
C GLY A 23 40.29 -16.79 -21.96
N TYR A 24 40.83 -15.61 -22.30
CA TYR A 24 40.90 -14.47 -21.39
C TYR A 24 39.50 -13.91 -21.05
N ALA A 25 38.60 -13.81 -22.02
CA ALA A 25 37.23 -13.36 -21.79
C ALA A 25 36.49 -14.30 -20.82
N LEU A 26 36.61 -15.62 -21.00
CA LEU A 26 36.03 -16.62 -20.10
C LEU A 26 36.64 -16.53 -18.68
N TYR A 27 37.97 -16.43 -18.57
CA TYR A 27 38.65 -16.24 -17.29
C TYR A 27 38.21 -14.96 -16.58
N PHE A 28 38.10 -13.86 -17.33
CA PHE A 28 37.72 -12.56 -16.80
C PHE A 28 36.27 -12.54 -16.30
N ASP A 29 35.32 -13.08 -17.06
CA ASP A 29 33.92 -13.22 -16.62
C ASP A 29 33.82 -14.12 -15.38
N HIS A 30 34.53 -15.25 -15.36
CA HIS A 30 34.58 -16.13 -14.19
C HIS A 30 35.15 -15.43 -12.95
N LYS A 31 36.30 -14.75 -13.07
CA LYS A 31 36.94 -14.00 -11.98
C LYS A 31 36.04 -12.90 -11.44
N ARG A 32 35.30 -12.21 -12.32
CA ARG A 32 34.33 -11.18 -11.93
C ARG A 32 33.18 -11.79 -11.12
N ARG A 33 32.58 -12.88 -11.60
CA ARG A 33 31.43 -13.57 -10.96
C ARG A 33 31.81 -14.35 -9.70
N SER A 34 33.04 -14.83 -9.60
CA SER A 34 33.55 -15.57 -8.43
C SER A 34 34.09 -14.65 -7.34
N SER A 35 34.18 -13.34 -7.57
CA SER A 35 34.72 -12.42 -6.57
C SER A 35 33.77 -12.29 -5.35
N PRO A 36 34.26 -12.47 -4.12
CA PRO A 36 33.44 -12.34 -2.91
C PRO A 36 32.86 -10.93 -2.73
N GLU A 37 33.60 -9.91 -3.15
CA GLU A 37 33.18 -8.50 -3.06
C GLU A 37 31.96 -8.20 -3.92
N PHE A 38 31.91 -8.71 -5.16
CA PHE A 38 30.75 -8.53 -6.04
C PHE A 38 29.49 -9.16 -5.45
N ARG A 39 29.60 -10.36 -4.86
CA ARG A 39 28.48 -11.01 -4.17
C ARG A 39 28.02 -10.22 -2.95
N ARG A 40 28.95 -9.64 -2.18
CA ARG A 40 28.64 -8.77 -1.05
C ARG A 40 27.92 -7.51 -1.52
N GLN A 41 28.38 -6.88 -2.60
CA GLN A 41 27.75 -5.70 -3.19
C GLN A 41 26.32 -5.99 -3.65
N ILE A 42 26.07 -7.08 -4.39
CA ILE A 42 24.70 -7.46 -4.79
C ILE A 42 23.80 -7.66 -3.58
N LYS A 43 24.27 -8.36 -2.54
CA LYS A 43 23.49 -8.54 -1.31
C LYS A 43 23.16 -7.21 -0.64
N LEU A 44 24.13 -6.31 -0.56
CA LEU A 44 23.94 -4.97 0.01
C LEU A 44 22.94 -4.15 -0.82
N GLN A 45 23.07 -4.15 -2.14
CA GLN A 45 22.15 -3.42 -3.04
C GLN A 45 20.74 -4.00 -2.98
N ASN A 46 20.60 -5.32 -2.98
CA ASN A 46 19.30 -5.98 -2.82
C ASN A 46 18.67 -5.68 -1.46
N LYS A 47 19.47 -5.60 -0.38
CA LYS A 47 18.97 -5.21 0.94
C LYS A 47 18.46 -3.76 0.92
N LYS A 48 19.27 -2.83 0.42
CA LYS A 48 18.88 -1.41 0.29
C LYS A 48 17.64 -1.23 -0.57
N TYR A 49 17.55 -1.93 -1.71
CA TYR A 49 16.39 -1.87 -2.58
C TYR A 49 15.12 -2.39 -1.90
N LYS A 50 15.23 -3.46 -1.11
CA LYS A 50 14.11 -3.94 -0.30
C LYS A 50 13.69 -2.94 0.77
N GLU A 51 14.65 -2.37 1.51
CA GLU A 51 14.40 -1.34 2.52
C GLU A 51 13.70 -0.13 1.89
N LEU A 52 14.17 0.35 0.73
CA LEU A 52 13.55 1.45 0.00
C LEU A 52 12.12 1.12 -0.47
N LEU A 53 11.88 -0.09 -0.97
CA LEU A 53 10.55 -0.52 -1.37
C LEU A 53 9.59 -0.63 -0.17
N GLU A 54 10.08 -1.10 0.97
CA GLU A 54 9.31 -1.17 2.22
C GLU A 54 8.96 0.26 2.70
N GLU A 55 9.93 1.17 2.71
CA GLU A 55 9.74 2.58 3.06
C GLU A 55 8.77 3.30 2.10
N GLU A 56 8.89 3.11 0.79
CA GLU A 56 7.96 3.65 -0.20
C GLU A 56 6.52 3.14 0.01
N GLN A 57 6.36 1.86 0.36
CA GLN A 57 5.04 1.28 0.66
C GLN A 57 4.45 1.84 1.95
N GLU A 58 5.26 2.01 2.99
CA GLU A 58 4.84 2.62 4.25
C GLU A 58 4.44 4.08 4.05
N ASN A 59 5.25 4.86 3.35
CA ASN A 59 4.96 6.25 3.00
C ASN A 59 3.68 6.35 2.16
N ALA A 60 3.50 5.51 1.14
CA ALA A 60 2.29 5.51 0.33
C ALA A 60 1.03 5.16 1.15
N LYS A 61 1.14 4.24 2.13
CA LYS A 61 0.04 3.94 3.05
C LYS A 61 -0.26 5.13 3.96
N GLN A 62 0.77 5.79 4.48
CA GLN A 62 0.61 6.96 5.34
C GLN A 62 -0.04 8.12 4.57
N GLU A 63 0.44 8.44 3.36
CA GLU A 63 -0.14 9.47 2.49
C GLU A 63 -1.62 9.18 2.18
N LYS A 64 -1.96 7.91 1.90
CA LYS A 64 -3.36 7.50 1.71
C LYS A 64 -4.20 7.78 2.96
N LEU A 65 -3.73 7.39 4.13
CA LEU A 65 -4.43 7.62 5.41
C LEU A 65 -4.62 9.11 5.70
N GLU A 66 -3.58 9.92 5.50
CA GLU A 66 -3.64 11.38 5.68
C GLU A 66 -4.63 12.02 4.72
N ASN A 67 -4.65 11.59 3.46
CA ASN A 67 -5.58 12.10 2.46
C ASN A 67 -7.04 11.76 2.81
N VAL A 68 -7.30 10.50 3.19
CA VAL A 68 -8.62 10.04 3.66
C VAL A 68 -9.07 10.84 4.88
N GLY A 69 -8.19 11.03 5.86
CA GLY A 69 -8.50 11.77 7.08
C GLY A 69 -8.83 13.24 6.82
N ARG A 70 -8.08 13.88 5.92
CA ARG A 70 -8.34 15.27 5.51
C ARG A 70 -9.70 15.42 4.84
N ILE A 71 -10.04 14.51 3.92
CA ILE A 71 -11.32 14.55 3.21
C ILE A 71 -12.47 14.27 4.18
N LEU A 72 -12.36 13.25 5.01
CA LEU A 72 -13.36 12.91 6.02
C LEU A 72 -13.63 14.10 6.96
N THR A 73 -12.57 14.71 7.49
CA THR A 73 -12.70 15.88 8.38
C THR A 73 -13.40 17.02 7.65
N SER A 74 -13.03 17.30 6.40
CA SER A 74 -13.66 18.36 5.61
C SER A 74 -15.14 18.10 5.35
N GLU A 75 -15.54 16.84 5.18
CA GLU A 75 -16.92 16.44 4.91
C GLU A 75 -17.77 16.52 6.17
N LEU A 76 -17.24 16.08 7.32
CA LEU A 76 -17.92 16.16 8.61
C LEU A 76 -18.11 17.61 9.08
N VAL A 77 -17.20 18.52 8.71
CA VAL A 77 -17.36 19.96 8.98
C VAL A 77 -18.48 20.56 8.11
N LYS A 78 -18.59 20.15 6.84
CA LYS A 78 -19.62 20.66 5.92
C LYS A 78 -21.02 20.17 6.28
N ASP A 79 -21.14 18.90 6.64
CA ASP A 79 -22.42 18.24 6.90
C ASP A 79 -22.30 17.45 8.22
N PRO A 80 -22.60 18.09 9.36
CA PRO A 80 -22.44 17.50 10.68
C PRO A 80 -23.41 16.34 10.92
N LEU A 81 -23.01 15.41 11.80
CA LEU A 81 -23.84 14.25 12.12
C LEU A 81 -25.10 14.66 12.90
N PRO A 82 -26.27 14.08 12.58
CA PRO A 82 -27.52 14.39 13.27
C PRO A 82 -27.55 13.82 14.69
N THR A 83 -27.88 14.68 15.66
CA THR A 83 -27.98 14.31 17.08
C THR A 83 -29.32 13.65 17.42
N ASP A 84 -30.39 13.99 16.70
CA ASP A 84 -31.76 13.56 16.95
C ASP A 84 -32.08 12.18 16.34
N PRO A 85 -32.70 11.23 17.07
CA PRO A 85 -33.02 9.89 16.56
C PRO A 85 -33.82 9.87 15.25
N ALA A 86 -34.83 10.74 15.10
CA ALA A 86 -35.63 10.78 13.86
C ALA A 86 -34.79 11.26 12.66
N GLN A 87 -33.89 12.21 12.88
CA GLN A 87 -32.98 12.70 11.84
C GLN A 87 -31.88 11.70 11.49
N ARG A 88 -31.50 10.81 12.41
CA ARG A 88 -30.53 9.73 12.16
C ARG A 88 -31.02 8.72 11.14
N GLU A 89 -32.27 8.29 11.23
CA GLU A 89 -32.85 7.33 10.26
C GLU A 89 -32.93 7.95 8.86
N MET A 90 -33.36 9.21 8.77
CA MET A 90 -33.40 9.94 7.49
C MET A 90 -32.00 10.14 6.91
N ALA A 91 -31.02 10.53 7.74
CA ALA A 91 -29.64 10.67 7.32
C ALA A 91 -29.01 9.34 6.91
N PHE A 92 -29.34 8.24 7.60
CA PHE A 92 -28.91 6.91 7.21
C PHE A 92 -29.37 6.58 5.78
N ALA A 93 -30.68 6.66 5.52
CA ALA A 93 -31.24 6.34 4.21
C ALA A 93 -30.66 7.24 3.10
N ALA A 94 -30.57 8.55 3.35
CA ALA A 94 -30.01 9.50 2.39
C ALA A 94 -28.53 9.22 2.08
N ASN A 95 -27.72 8.90 3.10
CA ASN A 95 -26.30 8.62 2.89
C ASN A 95 -26.08 7.27 2.19
N VAL A 96 -26.88 6.23 2.48
CA VAL A 96 -26.79 4.96 1.74
C VAL A 96 -27.15 5.16 0.27
N GLU A 97 -28.25 5.84 -0.02
CA GLU A 97 -28.68 6.11 -1.40
C GLU A 97 -27.63 6.92 -2.19
N LEU A 98 -27.08 7.97 -1.58
CA LEU A 98 -26.01 8.77 -2.21
C LEU A 98 -24.71 7.96 -2.35
N GLY A 99 -24.35 7.15 -1.36
CA GLY A 99 -23.19 6.26 -1.40
C GLY A 99 -23.28 5.27 -2.55
N GLU A 100 -24.43 4.63 -2.74
CA GLU A 100 -24.67 3.70 -3.85
C GLU A 100 -24.59 4.39 -5.23
N LYS A 101 -25.17 5.59 -5.36
CA LYS A 101 -25.07 6.38 -6.60
C LYS A 101 -23.63 6.77 -6.95
N LEU A 102 -22.81 7.07 -5.94
CA LEU A 102 -21.40 7.43 -6.12
C LEU A 102 -20.54 6.19 -6.35
N ALA A 103 -20.86 5.06 -5.74
CA ALA A 103 -20.12 3.80 -5.89
C ALA A 103 -20.12 3.26 -7.33
N ILE A 104 -21.13 3.62 -8.13
CA ILE A 104 -21.21 3.23 -9.55
C ILE A 104 -20.32 4.14 -10.43
N GLN A 105 -19.95 5.32 -9.94
CA GLN A 105 -19.18 6.31 -10.71
C GLN A 105 -17.68 6.08 -10.54
N PRO A 106 -16.92 5.82 -11.62
CA PRO A 106 -15.47 5.65 -11.54
C PRO A 106 -14.79 6.92 -11.00
N GLY A 107 -13.86 6.75 -10.06
CA GLY A 107 -13.09 7.84 -9.46
C GLY A 107 -13.79 8.54 -8.28
N LYS A 108 -14.95 8.05 -7.83
CA LYS A 108 -15.71 8.59 -6.68
C LYS A 108 -15.82 7.61 -5.51
N GLU A 109 -14.96 6.60 -5.47
CA GLU A 109 -14.94 5.53 -4.48
C GLU A 109 -14.76 6.10 -3.06
N LEU A 110 -13.88 7.09 -2.90
CA LEU A 110 -13.63 7.75 -1.63
C LEU A 110 -14.83 8.61 -1.16
N GLU A 111 -15.50 9.29 -2.08
CA GLU A 111 -16.71 10.07 -1.76
C GLU A 111 -17.87 9.13 -1.37
N ALA A 112 -18.02 8.00 -2.07
CA ALA A 112 -18.97 6.96 -1.73
C ALA A 112 -18.69 6.39 -0.33
N ALA A 113 -17.43 6.08 -0.03
CA ALA A 113 -17.00 5.60 1.29
C ALA A 113 -17.32 6.60 2.40
N CYS A 114 -17.16 7.92 2.17
CA CYS A 114 -17.57 8.94 3.14
C CYS A 114 -19.06 8.85 3.47
N LYS A 115 -19.92 8.66 2.47
CA LYS A 115 -21.37 8.51 2.70
C LYS A 115 -21.70 7.23 3.46
N PHE A 116 -21.08 6.10 3.10
CA PHE A 116 -21.25 4.85 3.84
C PHE A 116 -20.74 4.92 5.28
N TYR A 117 -19.62 5.60 5.52
CA TYR A 117 -19.11 5.87 6.87
C TYR A 117 -20.12 6.69 7.69
N LYS A 118 -20.70 7.76 7.12
CA LYS A 118 -21.73 8.55 7.81
C LYS A 118 -22.95 7.69 8.16
N ALA A 119 -23.43 6.88 7.22
CA ALA A 119 -24.51 5.93 7.47
C ALA A 119 -24.16 4.95 8.60
N LEU A 120 -22.93 4.46 8.63
CA LEU A 120 -22.43 3.57 9.70
C LEU A 120 -22.46 4.23 11.08
N THR A 121 -22.10 5.52 11.16
CA THR A 121 -22.03 6.25 12.44
C THR A 121 -23.40 6.47 13.10
N VAL A 122 -24.46 6.56 12.30
CA VAL A 122 -25.83 6.80 12.79
C VAL A 122 -26.62 5.50 13.01
N TYR A 123 -26.09 4.36 12.56
CA TYR A 123 -26.74 3.05 12.66
C TYR A 123 -26.58 2.45 14.08
N PRO A 124 -27.64 1.84 14.65
CA PRO A 124 -27.61 1.34 16.03
C PRO A 124 -26.68 0.15 16.25
N ASN A 125 -26.53 -0.74 15.27
CA ASN A 125 -25.59 -1.88 15.33
C ASN A 125 -24.59 -1.86 14.16
N PRO A 126 -23.55 -1.01 14.21
CA PRO A 126 -22.64 -0.81 13.09
C PRO A 126 -21.85 -2.06 12.70
N ALA A 127 -21.66 -3.04 13.60
CA ALA A 127 -20.95 -4.28 13.27
C ALA A 127 -21.69 -5.12 12.22
N ASP A 128 -23.01 -5.23 12.34
CA ASP A 128 -23.84 -5.96 11.38
C ASP A 128 -23.81 -5.28 10.00
N LEU A 129 -23.94 -3.95 10.00
CA LEU A 129 -23.92 -3.16 8.77
C LEU A 129 -22.56 -3.21 8.07
N LEU A 130 -21.47 -3.17 8.82
CA LEU A 130 -20.12 -3.35 8.28
C LEU A 130 -19.95 -4.72 7.60
N GLY A 131 -20.52 -5.77 8.20
CA GLY A 131 -20.52 -7.12 7.62
C GLY A 131 -21.36 -7.24 6.34
N ILE A 132 -22.40 -6.39 6.18
CA ILE A 132 -23.14 -6.28 4.92
C ILE A 132 -22.27 -5.56 3.88
N TYR A 133 -21.67 -4.42 4.22
CA TYR A 133 -20.79 -3.68 3.31
C TYR A 133 -19.64 -4.52 2.78
N GLN A 134 -19.00 -5.33 3.63
CA GLN A 134 -17.95 -6.26 3.21
C GLN A 134 -18.38 -7.19 2.05
N LYS A 135 -19.68 -7.48 1.92
CA LYS A 135 -20.22 -8.37 0.89
C LYS A 135 -20.84 -7.64 -0.30
N THR A 136 -21.27 -6.39 -0.12
CA THR A 136 -22.10 -5.68 -1.11
C THR A 136 -21.37 -4.55 -1.82
N VAL A 137 -20.36 -3.93 -1.21
CA VAL A 137 -19.55 -2.88 -1.85
C VAL A 137 -18.25 -3.45 -2.43
N SER A 138 -17.64 -2.75 -3.37
CA SER A 138 -16.31 -3.12 -3.91
C SER A 138 -15.23 -3.03 -2.82
N ASP A 139 -14.18 -3.85 -2.94
CA ASP A 139 -13.04 -3.91 -2.03
C ASP A 139 -12.41 -2.53 -1.77
N GLU A 140 -12.26 -1.69 -2.80
CA GLU A 140 -11.66 -0.35 -2.68
C GLU A 140 -12.49 0.60 -1.80
N ILE A 141 -13.81 0.62 -1.98
CA ILE A 141 -14.74 1.40 -1.13
C ILE A 141 -14.71 0.86 0.30
N TYR A 142 -14.68 -0.46 0.47
CA TYR A 142 -14.61 -1.08 1.80
C TYR A 142 -13.31 -0.72 2.53
N GLU A 143 -12.17 -0.75 1.84
CA GLU A 143 -10.86 -0.35 2.38
C GLU A 143 -10.89 1.11 2.87
N TYR A 144 -11.49 2.02 2.09
CA TYR A 144 -11.70 3.41 2.50
C TYR A 144 -12.59 3.53 3.75
N ILE A 145 -13.68 2.78 3.85
CA ILE A 145 -14.53 2.77 5.05
C ILE A 145 -13.73 2.32 6.28
N VAL A 146 -12.94 1.26 6.16
CA VAL A 146 -12.09 0.76 7.26
C VAL A 146 -11.02 1.78 7.65
N MET A 147 -10.37 2.44 6.69
CA MET A 147 -9.42 3.53 6.95
C MET A 147 -10.10 4.69 7.71
N MET A 148 -11.31 5.08 7.32
CA MET A 148 -12.07 6.14 8.01
C MET A 148 -12.41 5.75 9.45
N ILE A 149 -12.77 4.49 9.71
CA ILE A 149 -13.01 3.97 11.07
C ILE A 149 -11.73 3.99 11.91
N ALA A 150 -10.58 3.65 11.32
CA ALA A 150 -9.29 3.69 12.01
C ALA A 150 -8.89 5.12 12.41
N ILE A 151 -9.23 6.12 11.58
CA ILE A 151 -8.96 7.54 11.84
C ILE A 151 -9.93 8.12 12.88
N LEU A 152 -11.23 7.86 12.70
CA LEU A 152 -12.29 8.33 13.59
C LEU A 152 -13.26 7.17 13.89
N PRO A 153 -13.04 6.42 14.97
CA PRO A 153 -13.94 5.33 15.33
C PRO A 153 -15.29 5.91 15.78
N PRO A 154 -16.42 5.50 15.19
CA PRO A 154 -17.72 5.96 15.66
C PRO A 154 -17.97 5.41 17.06
N SER A 155 -18.61 6.20 17.92
CA SER A 155 -18.89 5.85 19.32
C SER A 155 -19.65 4.53 19.46
N SER A 156 -20.46 4.19 18.45
CA SER A 156 -21.23 2.95 18.36
C SER A 156 -20.36 1.70 18.08
N LEU A 157 -19.12 1.85 17.62
CA LEU A 157 -18.15 0.75 17.41
C LEU A 157 -17.12 0.60 18.54
N SER A 158 -17.00 1.59 19.44
CA SER A 158 -16.05 1.56 20.56
C SER A 158 -16.15 0.30 21.44
N PRO A 159 -17.35 -0.26 21.74
CA PRO A 159 -17.45 -1.51 22.53
C PRO A 159 -16.86 -2.73 21.82
N PHE A 160 -16.81 -2.73 20.48
CA PHE A 160 -16.32 -3.86 19.67
C PHE A 160 -14.83 -3.73 19.34
N LEU A 161 -14.31 -2.51 19.29
CA LEU A 161 -12.89 -2.22 19.05
C LEU A 161 -12.05 -2.19 20.34
N GLY A 162 -12.70 -2.15 21.52
CA GLY A 162 -12.09 -2.03 22.85
C GLY A 162 -11.43 -3.30 23.42
N GLY A 163 -10.78 -4.12 22.59
CA GLY A 163 -9.72 -5.05 23.01
C GLY A 163 -8.35 -4.36 22.95
N PRO A 164 -7.36 -4.80 23.74
CA PRO A 164 -6.57 -3.98 24.67
C PRO A 164 -5.85 -2.78 24.02
N ALA A 165 -6.57 -1.68 23.82
CA ALA A 165 -6.01 -0.35 23.54
C ALA A 165 -6.41 0.69 24.61
N SER A 166 -7.11 0.25 25.66
CA SER A 166 -7.64 1.08 26.75
C SER A 166 -6.73 1.21 27.98
N ASP A 167 -5.50 0.69 27.93
CA ASP A 167 -4.53 0.84 29.03
C ASP A 167 -3.63 2.08 28.90
N ALA A 168 -3.55 2.71 27.72
CA ALA A 168 -2.77 3.93 27.53
C ALA A 168 -3.42 5.17 28.18
N ALA A 169 -4.75 5.16 28.40
CA ALA A 169 -5.47 6.29 28.97
C ALA A 169 -5.57 6.25 30.51
N ARG A 170 -5.34 5.11 31.16
CA ARG A 170 -5.43 4.97 32.63
C ARG A 170 -4.19 5.41 33.41
N ILE A 171 -3.05 5.61 32.75
CA ILE A 171 -1.81 6.01 33.44
C ILE A 171 -1.88 7.47 33.93
N ASN A 172 -2.69 8.32 33.29
CA ASN A 172 -2.83 9.72 33.71
C ASN A 172 -3.83 9.97 34.85
N GLU A 173 -4.59 8.97 35.31
CA GLU A 173 -5.52 9.11 36.45
C GLU A 173 -4.93 8.62 37.79
N ILE A 174 -3.71 8.05 37.78
CA ILE A 174 -3.05 7.52 39.00
C ILE A 174 -2.02 8.53 39.57
N VAL A 175 -1.83 9.69 38.93
CA VAL A 175 -0.80 10.69 39.31
C VAL A 175 -1.40 12.04 39.72
N GLU A 176 -2.64 12.08 40.19
CA GLU A 176 -3.18 13.21 40.97
C GLU A 176 -3.72 12.72 42.32
#